data_AF-A0A7V3VZB8-F1
#
_entry.id   AF-A0A7V3VZB8-F1
#
_cell.length_a   1.000
_cell.length_b   1.000
_cell.length_c   1.000
_cell.angle_alpha   90.00
_cell.angle_beta   90.00
_cell.angle_gamma   90.00
#
_symmetry.space_group_name_H-M   'P 1'
#
loop_
_entity.id
_entity.type
_entity.pdbx_description
1 polymer ?
#
loop_
_entity_poly.entity_id
_entity_poly.type
_entity_poly.pdbx_seq_one_letter_code
_entity_poly.pdbx_strand_id
1 'polypeptide(L)'
;MFLALWLVAAILAYDSWFKHTWAGPLAMGTCRFLNVLLGISASGTLLWPLGGYLALIVGCYIVGVTWFARTEAQLSKQNMLRGAAALMLVSLLLALPLPLFRPEGRPSSFLFPYLLVALGFWVGRPVMRAIGSPAPSRVQTAVERALLGLILLDAVLATATAGAAGLLILVLLAPSLYLNRKSWLYAT
;
A
#
# COMPACT_ATOMS: atom_id res chain seq x y z
N MET A 1 -18.09 0.32 -15.89
CA MET A 1 -18.68 -1.03 -15.88
C MET A 1 -17.64 -2.14 -16.10
N PHE A 2 -16.81 -2.09 -17.15
CA PHE A 2 -15.77 -3.11 -17.41
C PHE A 2 -14.77 -3.30 -16.26
N LEU A 3 -14.26 -2.22 -15.65
CA LEU A 3 -13.29 -2.31 -14.53
C LEU A 3 -13.81 -3.12 -13.33
N ALA A 4 -15.10 -3.03 -13.02
CA ALA A 4 -15.71 -3.77 -11.93
C ALA A 4 -15.74 -5.29 -12.23
N LEU A 5 -16.03 -5.68 -13.47
CA LEU A 5 -15.96 -7.07 -13.91
C LEU A 5 -14.53 -7.63 -13.83
N TRP A 6 -13.54 -6.86 -14.29
CA TRP A 6 -12.12 -7.24 -14.18
C TRP A 6 -11.68 -7.39 -12.72
N LEU A 7 -12.15 -6.51 -11.83
CA LEU A 7 -11.86 -6.58 -10.40
C LEU A 7 -12.49 -7.81 -9.76
N VAL A 8 -13.77 -8.10 -10.05
CA VAL A 8 -14.44 -9.31 -9.54
C VAL A 8 -13.72 -10.56 -10.04
N ALA A 9 -13.36 -10.62 -11.32
CA ALA A 9 -12.59 -11.74 -11.88
C ALA A 9 -11.22 -11.90 -11.21
N ALA A 10 -10.51 -10.79 -10.96
CA ALA A 10 -9.21 -10.81 -10.28
C ALA A 10 -9.33 -11.29 -8.82
N ILE A 11 -10.38 -10.88 -8.10
CA ILE A 11 -10.65 -11.33 -6.72
C ILE A 11 -10.96 -12.83 -6.69
N LEU A 12 -11.84 -13.31 -7.58
CA LEU A 12 -12.19 -14.73 -7.68
C LEU A 12 -10.98 -15.58 -8.09
N ALA A 13 -10.14 -15.10 -9.01
CA ALA A 13 -8.90 -15.76 -9.37
C ALA A 13 -7.89 -15.79 -8.20
N TYR A 14 -7.81 -14.70 -7.43
CA TYR A 14 -6.97 -14.64 -6.24
C TYR A 14 -7.37 -15.67 -5.20
N ASP A 15 -8.66 -15.70 -4.83
CA ASP A 15 -9.15 -16.56 -3.76
C ASP A 15 -9.21 -18.04 -4.15
N SER A 16 -9.45 -18.35 -5.42
CA SER A 16 -9.51 -19.74 -5.90
C SER A 16 -8.14 -20.40 -6.06
N TRP A 17 -7.14 -19.69 -6.62
CA TRP A 17 -5.91 -20.34 -7.09
C TRP A 17 -4.62 -19.63 -6.65
N PHE A 18 -4.59 -18.30 -6.70
CA PHE A 18 -3.33 -17.57 -6.55
C PHE A 18 -2.86 -17.41 -5.11
N LYS A 19 -3.74 -17.56 -4.10
CA LYS A 19 -3.33 -17.50 -2.69
C LYS A 19 -2.28 -18.56 -2.31
N HIS A 20 -2.25 -19.71 -3.01
CA HIS A 20 -1.30 -20.79 -2.76
C HIS A 20 -0.04 -20.73 -3.65
N THR A 21 -0.01 -19.89 -4.69
CA THR A 21 1.10 -19.84 -5.66
C THR A 21 2.06 -18.68 -5.40
N TRP A 22 3.23 -18.72 -6.05
CA TRP A 22 4.24 -17.66 -5.97
C TRP A 22 3.75 -16.30 -6.50
N ALA A 23 2.72 -16.29 -7.34
CA ALA A 23 2.12 -15.08 -7.89
C ALA A 23 1.06 -14.41 -6.97
N GLY A 24 0.83 -14.94 -5.76
CA GLY A 24 -0.10 -14.35 -4.79
C GLY A 24 0.11 -12.85 -4.51
N PRO A 25 1.35 -12.36 -4.26
CA PRO A 25 1.61 -10.93 -4.07
C PRO A 25 1.23 -10.07 -5.26
N LEU A 26 1.53 -10.54 -6.49
CA LEU A 26 1.19 -9.84 -7.72
C LEU A 26 -0.32 -9.74 -7.91
N ALA A 27 -1.04 -10.86 -7.72
CA ALA A 27 -2.50 -10.88 -7.85
C ALA A 27 -3.19 -9.96 -6.84
N MET A 28 -2.75 -9.93 -5.58
CA MET A 28 -3.29 -9.01 -4.57
C MET A 28 -3.00 -7.54 -4.92
N GLY A 29 -1.80 -7.25 -5.44
CA GLY A 29 -1.43 -5.94 -5.96
C GLY A 29 -2.30 -5.50 -7.14
N THR A 30 -2.58 -6.40 -8.08
CA THR A 30 -3.47 -6.15 -9.22
C THR A 30 -4.91 -5.88 -8.76
N CYS A 31 -5.41 -6.62 -7.78
CA CYS A 31 -6.75 -6.36 -7.21
C CYS A 31 -6.82 -4.95 -6.62
N ARG A 32 -5.79 -4.53 -5.86
CA ARG A 32 -5.73 -3.19 -5.28
C ARG A 32 -5.54 -2.09 -6.32
N PHE A 33 -4.73 -2.34 -7.35
CA PHE A 33 -4.59 -1.46 -8.51
C PHE A 33 -5.94 -1.22 -9.20
N LEU A 34 -6.68 -2.30 -9.51
CA LEU A 34 -8.01 -2.23 -10.13
C LEU A 34 -9.01 -1.52 -9.22
N ASN A 35 -8.93 -1.71 -7.90
CA ASN A 35 -9.81 -1.06 -6.93
C ASN A 35 -9.63 0.46 -6.91
N VAL A 36 -8.37 0.93 -6.93
CA VAL A 36 -8.06 2.36 -7.01
C VAL A 36 -8.53 2.95 -8.34
N LEU A 37 -8.28 2.25 -9.46
CA LEU A 37 -8.77 2.69 -10.77
C LEU A 37 -10.30 2.79 -10.82
N LEU A 38 -11.01 1.84 -10.22
CA LEU A 38 -12.46 1.87 -10.14
C LEU A 38 -12.94 3.08 -9.35
N GLY A 39 -12.34 3.37 -8.19
CA GLY A 39 -12.67 4.54 -7.38
C GLY A 39 -12.44 5.86 -8.13
N ILE A 40 -11.31 5.97 -8.85
CA ILE A 40 -11.00 7.15 -9.67
C ILE A 40 -12.01 7.28 -10.83
N SER A 41 -12.31 6.19 -11.52
CA SER A 41 -13.31 6.17 -12.60
C SER A 41 -14.71 6.55 -12.13
N ALA A 42 -15.10 6.18 -10.89
CA ALA A 42 -16.39 6.53 -10.32
C ALA A 42 -16.46 8.02 -9.91
N SER A 43 -15.35 8.58 -9.41
CA SER A 43 -15.27 9.99 -9.04
C SER A 43 -15.26 10.93 -10.26
N GLY A 44 -14.71 10.50 -11.40
CA GLY A 44 -14.54 11.31 -12.60
C GLY A 44 -13.59 12.51 -12.44
N THR A 45 -12.96 12.69 -11.27
CA THR A 45 -12.19 13.90 -10.94
C THR A 45 -10.71 13.86 -11.35
N LEU A 46 -10.19 12.67 -11.68
CA LEU A 46 -8.78 12.46 -12.03
C LEU A 46 -8.68 11.82 -13.41
N LEU A 47 -8.14 12.59 -14.36
CA LEU A 47 -7.92 12.14 -15.73
C LEU A 47 -6.66 11.28 -15.83
N TRP A 48 -6.60 10.47 -16.90
CA TRP A 48 -5.39 9.78 -17.32
C TRP A 48 -4.31 10.83 -17.69
N PRO A 49 -3.02 10.65 -17.33
CA PRO A 49 -2.33 9.47 -16.80
C PRO A 49 -2.22 9.37 -15.27
N LEU A 50 -2.64 10.42 -14.54
CA LEU A 50 -2.38 10.55 -13.10
C LEU A 50 -3.08 9.48 -12.27
N GLY A 51 -4.30 9.10 -12.66
CA GLY A 51 -5.05 8.03 -11.97
C GLY A 51 -4.42 6.65 -12.08
N GLY A 52 -3.85 6.31 -13.24
CA GLY A 52 -3.10 5.05 -13.42
C GLY A 52 -1.82 5.02 -12.61
N TYR A 53 -1.14 6.17 -12.50
CA TYR A 53 0.08 6.30 -11.71
C TYR A 53 -0.17 6.10 -10.20
N LEU A 54 -1.27 6.65 -9.66
CA LEU A 54 -1.66 6.42 -8.27
C LEU A 54 -1.99 4.94 -7.99
N ALA A 55 -2.76 4.33 -8.88
CA ALA A 55 -3.08 2.91 -8.78
C ALA A 55 -1.80 2.07 -8.79
N LEU A 56 -0.83 2.41 -9.64
CA LEU A 56 0.46 1.74 -9.73
C LEU A 56 1.25 1.84 -8.42
N ILE A 57 1.31 3.02 -7.80
CA ILE A 57 1.99 3.21 -6.51
C ILE A 57 1.40 2.31 -5.43
N VAL A 58 0.07 2.32 -5.28
CA VAL A 58 -0.63 1.49 -4.29
C VAL A 58 -0.46 0.00 -4.58
N GLY A 59 -0.55 -0.38 -5.86
CA GLY A 59 -0.33 -1.75 -6.31
C GLY A 59 1.08 -2.24 -5.97
N CYS A 60 2.12 -1.51 -6.37
CA CYS A 60 3.52 -1.84 -6.08
C CYS A 60 3.79 -1.93 -4.57
N TYR A 61 3.24 -1.02 -3.78
CA TYR A 61 3.36 -1.07 -2.31
C TYR A 61 2.79 -2.38 -1.76
N ILE A 62 1.57 -2.74 -2.17
CA ILE A 62 0.93 -4.00 -1.75
C ILE A 62 1.72 -5.23 -2.17
N VAL A 63 2.21 -5.29 -3.41
CA VAL A 63 3.05 -6.42 -3.85
C VAL A 63 4.25 -6.57 -2.90
N GLY A 64 4.89 -5.45 -2.54
CA GLY A 64 5.99 -5.44 -1.58
C GLY A 64 5.59 -5.95 -0.20
N VAL A 65 4.49 -5.43 0.36
CA VAL A 65 3.98 -5.84 1.68
C VAL A 65 3.59 -7.32 1.69
N THR A 66 2.86 -7.80 0.69
CA THR A 66 2.40 -9.19 0.62
C THR A 66 3.57 -10.15 0.42
N TRP A 67 4.59 -9.76 -0.36
CA TRP A 67 5.82 -10.56 -0.47
C TRP A 67 6.59 -10.58 0.85
N PHE A 68 6.68 -9.43 1.55
CA PHE A 68 7.30 -9.35 2.86
C PHE A 68 6.60 -10.27 3.88
N ALA A 69 5.27 -10.23 3.92
CA ALA A 69 4.45 -11.07 4.80
C ALA A 69 4.60 -12.57 4.50
N ARG A 70 4.69 -12.96 3.22
CA ARG A 70 4.85 -14.39 2.86
C ARG A 70 6.16 -14.99 3.36
N THR A 71 7.18 -14.16 3.56
CA THR A 71 8.48 -14.60 4.07
C THR A 71 8.45 -14.86 5.59
N GLU A 72 7.37 -14.49 6.29
CA GLU A 72 7.11 -14.89 7.68
C GLU A 72 6.88 -16.41 7.79
N ALA A 73 6.15 -16.99 6.83
CA ALA A 73 5.72 -18.39 6.84
C ALA A 73 6.82 -19.39 6.40
N GLN A 74 7.92 -18.92 5.81
CA GLN A 74 9.06 -19.75 5.40
C GLN A 74 10.33 -19.22 6.04
N LEU A 75 11.19 -20.10 6.58
CA LEU A 75 12.52 -19.76 7.14
C LEU A 75 13.17 -18.56 6.42
N SER A 76 13.10 -17.40 7.07
CA SER A 76 13.27 -16.09 6.43
C SER A 76 14.70 -15.91 5.91
N LYS A 77 14.90 -15.98 4.58
CA LYS A 77 16.16 -15.57 3.96
C LYS A 77 16.19 -14.05 3.89
N GLN A 78 17.18 -13.42 4.53
CA GLN A 78 17.37 -11.96 4.56
C GLN A 78 17.30 -11.32 3.17
N ASN A 79 17.75 -12.02 2.12
CA ASN A 79 17.70 -11.54 0.74
C ASN A 79 16.27 -11.34 0.22
N MET A 80 15.32 -12.19 0.60
CA MET A 80 13.91 -12.03 0.21
C MET A 80 13.26 -10.84 0.92
N LEU A 81 13.54 -10.64 2.21
CA LEU A 81 13.06 -9.47 2.95
C LEU A 81 13.60 -8.16 2.36
N ARG A 82 14.88 -8.15 1.94
CA ARG A 82 15.48 -6.99 1.27
C ARG A 82 14.81 -6.69 -0.07
N GLY A 83 14.51 -7.72 -0.86
CA GLY A 83 13.80 -7.55 -2.14
C GLY A 83 12.40 -6.96 -1.95
N ALA A 84 11.63 -7.49 -1.00
CA ALA A 84 10.30 -6.98 -0.68
C ALA A 84 10.34 -5.54 -0.12
N ALA A 85 11.30 -5.25 0.77
CA ALA A 85 11.51 -3.90 1.29
C ALA A 85 11.94 -2.90 0.21
N ALA A 86 12.78 -3.32 -0.74
CA ALA A 86 13.16 -2.51 -1.88
C ALA A 86 11.95 -2.17 -2.75
N LEU A 87 11.03 -3.12 -2.98
CA LEU A 87 9.81 -2.87 -3.74
C LEU A 87 8.90 -1.85 -3.05
N MET A 88 8.75 -1.96 -1.72
CA MET A 88 8.04 -0.95 -0.92
C MET A 88 8.72 0.43 -1.02
N LEU A 89 10.04 0.48 -0.95
CA LEU A 89 10.78 1.74 -1.10
C LEU A 89 10.59 2.35 -2.50
N VAL A 90 10.68 1.54 -3.56
CA VAL A 90 10.44 1.97 -4.94
C VAL A 90 9.05 2.56 -5.08
N SER A 91 8.01 1.94 -4.50
CA SER A 91 6.66 2.50 -4.54
C SER A 91 6.57 3.88 -3.88
N LEU A 92 7.32 4.11 -2.79
CA LEU A 92 7.36 5.39 -2.11
C LEU A 92 8.14 6.45 -2.90
N LEU A 93 9.22 6.05 -3.58
CA LEU A 93 9.98 6.91 -4.48
C LEU A 93 9.15 7.29 -5.73
N LEU A 94 8.31 6.38 -6.23
CA LEU A 94 7.34 6.68 -7.28
C LEU A 94 6.27 7.67 -6.81
N ALA A 95 6.01 7.81 -5.52
CA ALA A 95 5.10 8.85 -5.03
C ALA A 95 5.74 10.25 -5.03
N LEU A 96 7.07 10.37 -5.00
CA LEU A 96 7.79 11.64 -4.90
C LEU A 96 7.46 12.65 -6.03
N PRO A 97 7.42 12.26 -7.32
CA PRO A 97 7.14 13.20 -8.41
C PRO A 97 5.65 13.52 -8.60
N LEU A 98 4.73 12.95 -7.81
CA LEU A 98 3.29 13.24 -7.92
C LEU A 98 2.90 14.72 -7.91
N PRO A 99 3.55 15.61 -7.11
CA PRO A 99 3.24 17.03 -7.14
C PRO A 99 3.61 17.70 -8.48
N LEU A 100 4.59 17.16 -9.21
CA LEU A 100 5.07 17.70 -10.48
C LEU A 100 4.12 17.43 -11.64
N PHE A 101 3.36 16.33 -11.59
CA PHE A 101 2.43 15.93 -12.65
C PHE A 101 1.03 16.58 -12.52
N ARG A 102 0.85 17.58 -11.65
CA ARG A 102 -0.48 18.17 -11.44
C ARG A 102 -0.85 19.22 -12.49
N PRO A 103 -2.12 19.27 -12.92
CA PRO A 103 -2.62 20.39 -13.70
C PRO A 103 -2.58 21.68 -12.86
N GLU A 104 -2.15 22.78 -13.50
CA GLU A 104 -1.98 24.08 -12.87
C GLU A 104 -3.27 24.55 -12.17
N GLY A 105 -3.16 25.07 -10.94
CA GLY A 105 -4.27 25.73 -10.23
C GLY A 105 -4.86 25.03 -9.01
N ARG A 106 -4.39 23.82 -8.60
CA ARG A 106 -4.79 23.20 -7.33
C ARG A 106 -3.66 23.26 -6.30
N PRO A 107 -3.87 23.89 -5.11
CA PRO A 107 -2.82 24.01 -4.11
C PRO A 107 -2.38 22.63 -3.63
N SER A 108 -1.12 22.27 -3.86
CA SER A 108 -0.52 21.15 -3.17
C SER A 108 -0.41 21.52 -1.70
N SER A 109 -0.87 20.65 -0.80
CA SER A 109 -0.56 20.86 0.61
C SER A 109 0.95 20.76 0.77
N PHE A 110 1.57 21.82 1.29
CA PHE A 110 2.99 21.85 1.68
C PHE A 110 3.38 20.66 2.56
N LEU A 111 2.39 20.04 3.22
CA LEU A 111 2.49 18.84 4.05
C LEU A 111 2.82 17.55 3.29
N PHE A 112 2.52 17.43 1.99
CA PHE A 112 2.70 16.19 1.23
C PHE A 112 4.11 15.56 1.35
N PRO A 113 5.21 16.27 1.03
CA PRO A 113 6.55 15.68 1.12
C PRO A 113 6.91 15.30 2.56
N TYR A 114 6.50 16.09 3.55
CA TYR A 114 6.73 15.79 4.96
C TYR A 114 5.99 14.53 5.41
N LEU A 115 4.72 14.36 5.00
CA LEU A 115 3.93 13.18 5.31
C LEU A 115 4.48 11.92 4.63
N LEU A 116 4.96 12.05 3.38
CA LEU A 116 5.57 10.95 2.65
C LEU A 116 6.88 10.48 3.31
N VAL A 117 7.72 11.41 3.74
CA VAL A 117 8.95 11.10 4.50
C VAL A 117 8.60 10.49 5.86
N ALA A 118 7.61 11.04 6.57
CA ALA A 118 7.15 10.50 7.84
C ALA A 118 6.63 9.05 7.69
N LEU A 119 5.86 8.78 6.63
CA LEU A 119 5.39 7.43 6.28
C LEU A 119 6.57 6.49 5.99
N GLY A 120 7.54 6.94 5.19
CA GLY A 120 8.74 6.18 4.89
C GLY A 120 9.52 5.80 6.14
N PHE A 121 9.61 6.72 7.11
CA PHE A 121 10.26 6.44 8.39
C PHE A 121 9.45 5.52 9.30
N TRP A 122 8.12 5.69 9.33
CA TRP A 122 7.19 4.87 10.10
C TRP A 122 7.24 3.40 9.69
N VAL A 123 7.20 3.14 8.38
CA VAL A 123 7.24 1.80 7.79
C VAL A 123 8.67 1.27 7.67
N GLY A 124 9.64 2.13 7.36
CA GLY A 124 11.03 1.74 7.18
C GLY A 124 11.70 1.27 8.46
N ARG A 125 11.44 1.91 9.61
CA ARG A 125 12.01 1.52 10.91
C ARG A 125 11.76 0.04 11.28
N PRO A 126 10.53 -0.48 11.31
CA PRO A 126 10.28 -1.88 11.63
C PRO A 126 10.79 -2.84 10.54
N VAL A 127 10.70 -2.47 9.26
CA VAL A 127 11.21 -3.27 8.15
C VAL A 127 12.73 -3.45 8.24
N MET A 128 13.48 -2.39 8.51
CA MET A 128 14.94 -2.47 8.71
C MET A 128 15.32 -3.36 9.91
N ARG A 129 14.56 -3.27 11.02
CA ARG A 129 14.78 -4.14 12.18
C ARG A 129 14.52 -5.62 11.89
N ALA A 130 13.50 -5.90 11.08
CA ALA A 130 13.19 -7.26 10.64
C ALA A 130 14.24 -7.80 9.65
N ILE A 131 14.82 -6.96 8.79
CA ILE A 131 15.92 -7.37 7.90
C ILE A 131 17.20 -7.69 8.68
N GLY A 132 17.57 -6.84 9.65
CA GLY A 132 18.78 -7.04 10.46
C GLY A 132 18.72 -8.25 11.38
N SER A 133 17.52 -8.63 11.82
CA SER A 133 17.28 -9.79 12.66
C SER A 133 15.93 -10.40 12.28
N PRO A 134 15.92 -11.39 11.38
CA PRO A 134 14.71 -11.99 10.82
C PRO A 134 14.08 -12.98 11.81
N ALA A 135 13.65 -12.48 12.96
CA ALA A 135 12.81 -13.20 13.90
C ALA A 135 11.34 -13.06 13.47
N PRO A 136 10.52 -14.13 13.50
CA PRO A 136 9.11 -14.09 13.08
C PRO A 136 8.31 -12.94 13.71
N SER A 137 8.49 -12.71 15.02
CA SER A 137 7.82 -11.62 15.74
C SER A 137 8.14 -10.22 15.21
N ARG A 138 9.38 -9.99 14.72
CA ARG A 138 9.81 -8.72 14.15
C ARG A 138 9.26 -8.53 12.73
N VAL A 139 9.22 -9.61 11.94
CA VAL A 139 8.61 -9.62 10.61
C VAL A 139 7.12 -9.30 10.72
N GLN A 140 6.41 -9.98 11.61
CA GLN A 140 4.99 -9.75 11.88
C GLN A 140 4.70 -8.29 12.27
N THR A 141 5.47 -7.75 13.24
CA THR A 141 5.34 -6.33 13.64
C THR A 141 5.59 -5.38 12.46
N ALA A 142 6.51 -5.73 11.55
CA ALA A 142 6.80 -4.93 10.36
C ALA A 142 5.68 -5.03 9.32
N VAL A 143 5.10 -6.21 9.11
CA VAL A 143 3.93 -6.42 8.24
C VAL A 143 2.74 -5.63 8.75
N GLU A 144 2.41 -5.71 10.04
CA GLU A 144 1.31 -4.95 10.64
C GLU A 144 1.48 -3.44 10.42
N ARG A 145 2.68 -2.92 10.66
CA ARG A 145 2.97 -1.50 10.44
C ARG A 145 2.94 -1.11 8.98
N ALA A 146 3.31 -2.02 8.08
CA ALA A 146 3.21 -1.79 6.65
C ALA A 146 1.74 -1.80 6.17
N LEU A 147 0.89 -2.68 6.72
CA LEU A 147 -0.55 -2.68 6.44
C LEU A 147 -1.22 -1.39 6.92
N LEU A 148 -0.90 -0.92 8.14
CA LEU A 148 -1.33 0.40 8.61
C LEU A 148 -0.72 1.53 7.73
N GLY A 149 0.50 1.33 7.27
CA GLY A 149 1.20 2.20 6.32
C GLY A 149 0.46 2.37 5.00
N LEU A 150 -0.33 1.38 4.56
CA LEU A 150 -1.17 1.53 3.37
C LEU A 150 -2.27 2.57 3.54
N ILE A 151 -2.94 2.60 4.70
CA ILE A 151 -3.98 3.59 5.00
C ILE A 151 -3.36 4.99 5.01
N LEU A 152 -2.17 5.10 5.61
CA LEU A 152 -1.40 6.33 5.58
C LEU A 152 -0.96 6.69 4.16
N LEU A 153 -0.51 5.74 3.34
CA LEU A 153 -0.15 5.97 1.94
C LEU A 153 -1.35 6.52 1.16
N ASP A 154 -2.53 5.90 1.29
CA ASP A 154 -3.76 6.39 0.65
C ASP A 154 -4.10 7.83 1.09
N ALA A 155 -3.97 8.13 2.38
CA ALA A 155 -4.14 9.49 2.89
C ALA A 155 -3.10 10.46 2.30
N VAL A 156 -1.83 10.09 2.26
CA VAL A 156 -0.76 10.91 1.68
C VAL A 156 -1.01 11.17 0.19
N LEU A 157 -1.34 10.13 -0.57
CA LEU A 157 -1.67 10.24 -2.00
C LEU A 157 -2.92 11.10 -2.24
N ALA A 158 -3.94 10.97 -1.39
CA ALA A 158 -5.13 11.80 -1.44
C ALA A 158 -4.84 13.25 -1.05
N THR A 159 -3.95 13.50 -0.07
CA THR A 159 -3.54 14.89 0.25
C THR A 159 -2.75 15.53 -0.86
N ALA A 160 -2.05 14.70 -1.63
CA ALA A 160 -1.49 15.09 -2.89
C ALA A 160 -2.63 15.59 -3.82
N THR A 161 -3.57 14.75 -4.21
CA THR A 161 -4.55 15.12 -5.26
C THR A 161 -5.66 16.08 -4.85
N ALA A 162 -6.16 15.96 -3.61
CA ALA A 162 -7.33 16.65 -3.08
C ALA A 162 -7.01 17.64 -1.95
N GLY A 163 -5.74 17.84 -1.59
CA GLY A 163 -5.33 18.77 -0.53
C GLY A 163 -5.71 18.27 0.88
N ALA A 164 -6.00 19.18 1.81
CA ALA A 164 -6.27 18.83 3.20
C ALA A 164 -7.44 17.84 3.39
N ALA A 165 -8.39 17.77 2.44
CA ALA A 165 -9.47 16.79 2.45
C ALA A 165 -8.97 15.33 2.45
N GLY A 166 -7.77 15.07 1.90
CA GLY A 166 -7.15 13.74 1.94
C GLY A 166 -6.84 13.25 3.36
N LEU A 167 -6.69 14.16 4.34
CA LEU A 167 -6.48 13.80 5.74
C LEU A 167 -7.73 13.15 6.36
N LEU A 168 -8.91 13.29 5.76
CA LEU A 168 -10.12 12.59 6.21
C LEU A 168 -9.94 11.06 6.17
N ILE A 169 -9.08 10.55 5.28
CA ILE A 169 -8.75 9.12 5.22
C ILE A 169 -8.07 8.65 6.52
N LEU A 170 -7.39 9.53 7.25
CA LEU A 170 -6.80 9.19 8.55
C LEU A 170 -7.86 8.81 9.60
N VAL A 171 -9.13 9.16 9.40
CA VAL A 171 -10.22 8.67 10.27
C VAL A 171 -10.32 7.14 10.20
N LEU A 172 -9.99 6.51 9.06
CA LEU A 172 -9.92 5.03 8.95
C LEU A 172 -8.74 4.42 9.73
N LEU A 173 -7.76 5.23 10.16
CA LEU A 173 -6.68 4.75 11.01
C LEU A 173 -7.19 4.43 12.43
N ALA A 174 -8.17 5.17 12.95
CA ALA A 174 -8.72 4.93 14.29
C ALA A 174 -9.35 3.53 14.46
N PRO A 175 -10.28 3.06 13.59
CA PRO A 175 -10.84 1.73 13.72
C PRO A 175 -9.81 0.63 13.44
N SER A 176 -8.86 0.84 12.53
CA SER A 176 -7.81 -0.15 12.25
C SER A 176 -6.85 -0.33 13.43
N LEU A 177 -6.48 0.76 14.12
CA LEU A 177 -5.71 0.69 15.37
C LEU A 177 -6.51 0.04 16.50
N TYR A 178 -7.81 0.33 16.59
CA TYR A 178 -8.69 -0.31 17.58
C TYR A 178 -8.78 -1.83 17.38
N LEU A 179 -8.93 -2.28 16.13
CA LEU A 179 -8.97 -3.71 15.78
C LEU A 179 -7.63 -4.40 16.02
N ASN A 180 -6.50 -3.76 15.66
CA ASN A 180 -5.18 -4.31 15.91
C ASN A 180 -4.93 -4.48 17.43
N ARG A 181 -5.27 -3.46 18.22
CA ARG A 181 -5.10 -3.49 19.68
C ARG A 181 -5.92 -4.60 20.35
N LYS A 182 -7.02 -5.03 19.75
CA LYS A 182 -7.93 -6.03 20.32
C LYS A 182 -7.56 -7.48 19.98
N SER A 183 -6.45 -7.73 19.29
CA SER A 183 -5.95 -9.07 18.91
C SER A 183 -6.96 -9.99 18.17
N TRP A 184 -8.05 -9.43 17.63
CA TRP A 184 -9.10 -10.22 16.95
C TRP A 184 -8.68 -10.73 15.57
N LEU A 185 -7.54 -10.29 15.05
CA LEU A 185 -6.98 -10.74 13.77
C LEU A 185 -6.10 -12.00 13.88
N TYR A 186 -5.97 -12.60 15.08
CA TYR A 186 -5.10 -13.75 15.35
C TYR A 186 -5.84 -15.03 15.77
N ALA A 187 -7.12 -15.13 15.42
CA ALA A 187 -7.91 -16.34 15.60
C ALA A 187 -8.29 -16.98 14.26
N THR A 188 -7.33 -17.15 13.35
CA THR A 188 -7.40 -18.14 12.25
C THR A 188 -6.00 -18.40 11.72
#